data_AF-A0A1V5G860-F1
#
_entry.id   AF-A0A1V5G860-F1
#
_cell.length_a   1.000
_cell.length_b   1.000
_cell.length_c   1.000
_cell.angle_alpha   90.00
_cell.angle_beta   90.00
_cell.angle_gamma   90.00
#
_symmetry.space_group_name_H-M   'P 1'
#
loop_
_entity.id
_entity.type
_entity.pdbx_description
1 polymer ?
#
loop_
_entity_poly.entity_id
_entity_poly.type
_entity_poly.pdbx_seq_one_letter_code
_entity_poly.pdbx_strand_id
1 'polypeptide(L)' 'MFRTADALCVTKMDLLPYVSFSLERARQSLAALQPAARLLTLSAKTGEGVGEFLDWLRKELR' A
#
# COMPACT_ATOMS: atom_id res chain seq x y z
N MET A 1 8.01 13.11 -2.21
CA MET A 1 7.11 12.05 -2.71
C MET A 1 6.34 11.38 -1.58
N PHE A 2 6.96 10.59 -0.70
CA PHE A 2 6.21 9.86 0.36
C PHE A 2 5.63 10.72 1.49
N ARG A 3 6.29 11.84 1.84
CA ARG A 3 5.83 12.73 2.92
C ARG A 3 4.52 13.46 2.63
N THR A 4 4.13 13.52 1.36
CA THR A 4 2.95 14.27 0.87
C THR A 4 1.91 13.35 0.26
N ALA A 5 2.08 12.03 0.39
CA ALA A 5 1.15 11.06 -0.17
C ALA A 5 0.02 10.78 0.82
N ASP A 6 -1.22 10.73 0.33
CA ASP A 6 -2.39 10.33 1.13
C ASP A 6 -2.46 8.81 1.33
N ALA A 7 -1.85 8.04 0.41
CA ALA A 7 -1.68 6.61 0.55
C ALA A 7 -0.39 6.09 -0.09
N LEU A 8 0.15 5.00 0.46
CA LEU A 8 1.22 4.19 -0.09
C LEU A 8 0.65 2.85 -0.53
N CYS A 9 0.75 2.54 -1.83
CA CYS A 9 0.37 1.24 -2.37
C CYS A 9 1.59 0.33 -2.55
N VAL A 10 1.65 -0.77 -1.81
CA VAL A 10 2.61 -1.86 -2.04
C VAL A 10 1.95 -2.86 -2.97
N THR A 11 2.49 -2.99 -4.18
CA THR A 11 1.95 -3.86 -5.22
C THR A 11 2.74 -5.16 -5.32
N LYS A 12 2.22 -6.11 -6.12
CA LYS A 12 2.84 -7.41 -6.37
C LYS A 12 3.05 -8.23 -5.10
N MET A 13 2.08 -8.19 -4.19
CA MET A 13 2.13 -8.94 -2.92
C MET A 13 2.30 -10.45 -3.10
N ASP A 14 1.92 -10.98 -4.27
CA ASP A 14 2.18 -12.37 -4.68
C ASP A 14 3.67 -12.73 -4.72
N LEU A 15 4.55 -11.74 -4.80
CA LEU A 15 6.00 -11.94 -4.80
C LEU A 15 6.61 -12.01 -3.40
N LEU A 16 5.87 -11.71 -2.34
CA LEU A 16 6.41 -11.62 -0.98
C LEU A 16 7.18 -12.87 -0.52
N PRO A 17 6.77 -14.12 -0.84
CA PRO A 17 7.53 -15.32 -0.48
C PRO A 17 8.86 -15.46 -1.23
N TYR A 18 9.06 -14.72 -2.33
CA TYR A 18 10.18 -14.87 -3.26
C TYR A 18 11.18 -13.71 -3.18
N VAL A 19 10.89 -12.66 -2.40
CA VAL A 19 11.75 -11.48 -2.26
C VAL A 19 12.01 -11.17 -0.80
N SER A 20 13.17 -10.59 -0.50
CA SER A 20 13.53 -10.14 0.85
C SER A 20 12.89 -8.77 1.16
N PHE A 21 11.56 -8.67 1.05
CA PHE A 21 10.79 -7.48 1.40
C PHE A 21 10.06 -7.68 2.73
N SER A 22 10.02 -6.64 3.57
CA SER A 22 9.31 -6.68 4.86
C SER A 22 8.22 -5.63 4.89
N LEU A 23 6.96 -6.09 4.91
CA LEU A 23 5.80 -5.23 5.02
C LEU A 23 5.78 -4.46 6.36
N GLU A 24 6.25 -5.09 7.43
CA GLU A 24 6.39 -4.45 8.74
C GLU A 24 7.36 -3.26 8.70
N ARG A 25 8.53 -3.44 8.08
CA ARG A 25 9.49 -2.33 7.91
C ARG A 25 8.91 -1.21 7.04
N ALA A 26 8.16 -1.55 6.00
CA ALA A 26 7.47 -0.57 5.16
C ALA A 26 6.43 0.22 5.97
N ARG A 27 5.64 -0.45 6.82
CA ARG A 27 4.67 0.18 7.71
C ARG A 27 5.32 1.13 8.70
N GLN A 28 6.40 0.70 9.37
CA GLN A 28 7.16 1.53 10.30
C GLN A 28 7.75 2.76 9.61
N SER A 29 8.31 2.56 8.42
CA SER A 29 8.90 3.65 7.63
C SER A 29 7.83 4.65 7.18
N LEU A 30 6.64 4.18 6.78
CA LEU A 30 5.52 5.05 6.44
C LEU A 30 5.05 5.85 7.65
N ALA A 31 4.85 5.20 8.79
CA ALA A 31 4.44 5.85 10.02
C ALA A 31 5.43 6.94 10.47
N ALA A 32 6.73 6.73 10.26
CA ALA A 32 7.77 7.74 10.55
C ALA A 32 7.80 8.90 9.55
N LEU A 33 7.42 8.68 8.29
CA LEU A 33 7.51 9.67 7.21
C LEU A 33 6.22 10.47 7.02
N GLN A 34 5.07 9.81 7.06
CA GLN A 34 3.75 10.39 6.89
C GLN A 34 2.74 9.54 7.69
N PRO A 35 2.50 9.88 8.97
CA PRO A 35 1.62 9.11 9.85
C PRO A 35 0.16 9.04 9.38
N ALA A 36 -0.31 10.03 8.63
CA ALA A 36 -1.69 10.08 8.14
C ALA A 36 -1.89 9.28 6.84
N ALA A 37 -0.82 8.84 6.18
CA ALA A 37 -0.93 8.08 4.94
C ALA A 37 -1.48 6.68 5.21
N ARG A 38 -2.41 6.24 4.35
CA ARG A 38 -2.91 4.87 4.37
C ARG A 38 -1.92 3.92 3.69
N LEU A 39 -1.63 2.77 4.32
CA LEU A 39 -0.91 1.68 3.65
C LEU A 39 -1.92 0.75 2.97
N LEU A 40 -1.78 0.54 1.67
CA LEU A 40 -2.59 -0.37 0.88
C LEU A 40 -1.69 -1.46 0.29
N THR A 41 -2.14 -2.71 0.29
CA THR A 41 -1.39 -3.85 -0.23
C THR A 41 -2.22 -4.57 -1.27
N LEU A 42 -1.65 -4.83 -2.45
CA LEU A 42 -2.38 -5.51 -3.51
C LEU A 42 -1.50 -6.37 -4.43
N SER A 43 -2.13 -7.29 -5.13
CA SER A 43 -1.56 -7.96 -6.30
C SER A 43 -2.55 -7.88 -7.46
N ALA A 44 -2.11 -7.31 -8.58
CA ALA A 44 -2.88 -7.34 -9.82
C ALA A 44 -2.92 -8.75 -10.44
N LYS A 45 -2.00 -9.65 -10.06
CA LYS A 45 -1.94 -11.02 -10.55
C LYS A 45 -3.01 -11.90 -9.89
N THR A 46 -3.14 -11.78 -8.56
CA THR A 46 -4.12 -12.59 -7.79
C THR A 46 -5.45 -11.87 -7.59
N GLY A 47 -5.50 -10.56 -7.80
CA GLY A 47 -6.66 -9.71 -7.51
C GLY A 47 -6.80 -9.32 -6.04
N GLU A 48 -5.96 -9.84 -5.15
CA GLU A 48 -5.96 -9.51 -3.73
C GLU A 48 -5.72 -8.01 -3.51
N GLY A 49 -6.50 -7.38 -2.62
CA GLY A 49 -6.36 -5.98 -2.25
C GLY A 49 -6.81 -4.96 -3.32
N VAL A 50 -7.10 -5.39 -4.55
CA VAL A 50 -7.55 -4.50 -5.64
C VAL A 50 -8.90 -3.85 -5.29
N GLY A 51 -9.84 -4.61 -4.72
CA GLY A 51 -11.14 -4.08 -4.28
C GLY A 51 -10.99 -2.98 -3.23
N GLU A 52 -10.18 -3.21 -2.18
CA GLU A 52 -9.92 -2.21 -1.14
C GLU A 52 -9.28 -0.94 -1.71
N PHE A 53 -8.32 -1.09 -2.62
CA PHE A 53 -7.70 0.03 -3.31
C PHE A 53 -8.71 0.85 -4.12
N LEU A 54 -9.58 0.19 -4.90
CA LEU A 54 -10.62 0.86 -5.67
C LEU A 54 -11.64 1.58 -4.78
N ASP A 55 -12.01 0.97 -3.65
CA ASP A 55 -12.94 1.59 -2.70
C ASP A 55 -12.33 2.78 -1.99
N TRP A 56 -11.01 2.75 -1.72
CA TRP A 56 -10.31 3.93 -1.24
C TRP A 56 -10.30 5.04 -2.30
N LEU A 57 -9.89 4.74 -3.54
CA LEU A 57 -9.88 5.72 -4.63
C LEU A 57 -11.24 6.37 -4.86
N ARG A 58 -12.33 5.61 -4.85
CA ARG A 58 -13.70 6.13 -5.00
C ARG A 58 -14.10 7.10 -3.90
N LYS A 59 -13.49 7.01 -2.71
CA LYS A 59 -13.74 7.95 -1.60
C LYS A 59 -12.98 9.25 -1.81
N GLU A 60 -11.77 9.19 -2.36
CA GLU A 60 -10.92 10.36 -2.61
C GLU A 60 -11.34 11.16 -3.86
N LEU A 61 -12.00 10.54 -4.84
CA LEU A 61 -12.47 11.19 -6.08
C LEU A 61 -13.74 12.06 -5.92
N ARG A 62 -14.13 12.40 -4.68
CA ARG A 62 -15.34 13.18 -4.41
C ARG A 62 -15.11 14.68 -4.47
#